data_AF-A0A7V9NLZ3-F1
#
_entry.id   AF-A0A7V9NLZ3-F1
#
_cell.length_a   1.000
_cell.length_b   1.000
_cell.length_c   1.000
_cell.angle_alpha   90.00
_cell.angle_beta   90.00
_cell.angle_gamma   90.00
#
_symmetry.space_group_name_H-M   'P 1'
#
loop_
_entity.id
_entity.type
_entity.pdbx_description
1 polymer ?
#
loop_
_entity_poly.entity_id
_entity_poly.type
_entity_poly.pdbx_seq_one_letter_code
_entity_poly.pdbx_strand_id
1 'polypeptide(L)' 'MARQTEKKFDYEYERGGVASVFVAFESLTGKRLVRVYPRRTKADYCWFAKAVGNQWLKN' A
#
# COMPACT_ATOMS: atom_id res chain seq x y z
N MET A 1 36.26 -10.72 29.45
CA MET A 1 34.81 -10.94 29.41
C MET A 1 34.43 -11.26 27.97
N ALA A 2 33.93 -12.47 27.70
CA ALA A 2 33.61 -12.89 26.33
C ALA A 2 32.30 -12.25 25.86
N ARG A 3 32.32 -11.64 24.68
CA ARG A 3 31.15 -11.06 24.01
C ARG A 3 30.18 -12.19 23.65
N GLN A 4 28.99 -12.19 24.25
CA GLN A 4 27.89 -13.03 23.78
C GLN A 4 27.43 -12.48 22.43
N THR A 5 27.79 -13.19 21.35
CA THR A 5 27.29 -12.88 20.01
C THR A 5 26.03 -13.68 19.79
N GLU A 6 24.88 -13.02 19.76
CA GLU A 6 23.61 -13.68 19.40
C GLU A 6 23.73 -14.31 18.01
N LYS A 7 23.21 -15.54 17.87
CA LYS A 7 23.20 -16.25 16.59
C LYS A 7 22.31 -15.48 15.60
N LYS A 8 22.91 -15.06 14.49
CA LYS A 8 22.16 -14.53 13.34
C LYS A 8 21.64 -15.71 12.52
N PHE A 9 20.34 -15.73 12.29
CA PHE A 9 19.69 -16.69 11.41
C PHE A 9 19.45 -16.04 10.06
N ASP A 10 19.73 -16.78 8.99
CA ASP A 10 19.34 -16.39 7.64
C ASP A 10 17.84 -16.66 7.48
N TYR A 11 17.12 -15.65 7.02
CA TYR A 11 15.69 -15.78 6.71
C TYR A 11 15.53 -15.85 5.20
N GLU A 12 14.86 -16.89 4.73
CA GLU A 12 14.45 -17.01 3.34
C GLU A 12 13.10 -16.30 3.14
N TYR A 13 13.01 -15.52 2.07
CA TYR A 13 11.77 -14.84 1.70
C TYR A 13 11.00 -15.65 0.66
N GLU A 14 9.81 -16.12 1.04
CA GLU A 14 8.85 -16.69 0.10
C GLU A 14 7.82 -15.63 -0.33
N ARG A 15 7.65 -15.43 -1.65
CA ARG A 15 6.69 -14.48 -2.19
C ARG A 15 5.28 -15.11 -2.23
N GLY A 16 4.39 -14.69 -1.34
CA GLY A 16 2.99 -15.15 -1.28
C GLY A 16 2.03 -14.56 -2.33
N GLY A 17 2.53 -14.05 -3.46
CA GLY A 17 1.74 -13.39 -4.50
C GLY A 17 1.96 -11.88 -4.62
N VAL A 18 1.14 -11.22 -5.45
CA VAL A 18 1.22 -9.77 -5.71
C VAL A 18 -0.17 -9.15 -5.75
N ALA A 19 -0.25 -7.89 -5.35
CA ALA A 19 -1.46 -7.07 -5.45
C ALA A 19 -1.10 -5.66 -5.91
N SER A 20 -2.08 -4.94 -6.44
CA SER A 20 -1.96 -3.55 -6.85
C SER A 20 -2.58 -2.65 -5.79
N VAL A 21 -1.79 -1.72 -5.24
CA VAL A 21 -2.25 -0.76 -4.24
C VAL A 21 -2.33 0.62 -4.87
N PHE A 22 -3.49 1.25 -4.81
CA PHE A 22 -3.69 2.65 -5.20
C PHE A 22 -3.93 3.50 -3.96
N VAL A 23 -3.22 4.62 -3.87
CA VAL A 23 -3.23 5.53 -2.74
C VAL A 23 -3.41 6.96 -3.23
N ALA A 24 -4.33 7.68 -2.61
CA ALA A 24 -4.50 9.12 -2.72
C ALA A 24 -4.37 9.66 -1.31
N PHE A 25 -3.59 10.72 -1.12
CA PHE A 25 -3.35 11.28 0.19
C PHE A 25 -3.21 12.81 0.12
N GLU A 26 -3.65 13.47 1.18
CA GLU A 26 -3.56 14.91 1.38
C GLU A 26 -2.61 15.16 2.54
N SER A 27 -1.38 15.59 2.24
CA SER A 27 -0.28 15.65 3.21
C SER A 27 -0.60 16.48 4.45
N LEU A 28 -1.25 17.63 4.27
CA LEU A 28 -1.46 18.61 5.34
C LEU A 28 -2.50 18.16 6.37
N THR A 29 -3.49 17.37 5.95
CA THR A 29 -4.58 16.92 6.84
C THR A 29 -4.48 15.44 7.18
N GLY A 30 -3.54 14.71 6.58
CA GLY A 30 -3.36 13.27 6.78
C GLY A 30 -4.48 12.41 6.20
N LYS A 31 -5.40 12.99 5.41
CA LYS A 31 -6.47 12.25 4.75
C LYS A 31 -5.87 11.30 3.72
N ARG A 32 -6.34 10.06 3.69
CA ARG A 32 -5.90 9.04 2.74
C ARG A 32 -7.05 8.14 2.30
N LEU A 33 -7.02 7.77 1.03
CA LEU A 33 -7.86 6.75 0.44
C LEU A 33 -6.96 5.68 -0.16
N VAL A 34 -7.12 4.45 0.32
CA VAL A 34 -6.35 3.29 -0.14
C VAL A 34 -7.31 2.27 -0.71
N ARG A 35 -6.98 1.71 -1.87
CA ARG A 35 -7.68 0.55 -2.44
C ARG A 35 -6.67 -0.49 -2.92
N VAL A 36 -7.01 -1.76 -2.70
CA VAL A 36 -6.20 -2.90 -3.11
C VAL A 36 -6.97 -3.66 -4.17
N TYR A 37 -6.28 -4.01 -5.27
CA TYR A 37 -6.83 -4.76 -6.38
C TYR A 37 -5.93 -5.97 -6.70
N PRO A 38 -6.49 -7.08 -7.18
CA PRO A 38 -5.70 -8.25 -7.57
C PRO A 38 -4.84 -8.00 -8.82
N ARG A 39 -5.24 -7.06 -9.68
CA ARG A 39 -4.51 -6.66 -10.90
C ARG A 39 -4.55 -5.13 -11.06
N ARG A 40 -3.69 -4.60 -11.93
CA ARG A 40 -3.67 -3.17 -12.30
C ARG A 40 -4.31 -2.99 -13.67
N THR A 41 -5.62 -2.73 -13.72
CA THR A 41 -6.30 -2.39 -14.97
C THR A 41 -6.60 -0.89 -15.08
N LYS A 42 -6.84 -0.41 -16.31
CA LYS A 42 -7.34 0.95 -16.54
C LYS A 42 -8.69 1.18 -15.85
N ALA A 43 -9.55 0.17 -15.83
CA ALA A 43 -10.85 0.24 -15.16
C ALA A 43 -10.68 0.44 -13.64
N ASP A 44 -9.79 -0.32 -12.99
CA ASP A 44 -9.50 -0.18 -11.55
C ASP A 44 -9.03 1.24 -11.21
N TYR A 45 -8.21 1.83 -12.09
CA TYR A 45 -7.77 3.21 -11.95
C TYR A 45 -8.92 4.20 -12.09
N CYS A 46 -9.79 4.06 -13.10
CA CYS A 46 -10.97 4.91 -13.27
C CYS A 46 -11.90 4.84 -12.05
N TRP A 47 -12.14 3.65 -11.50
CA TRP A 47 -12.94 3.47 -10.29
C TRP A 47 -12.30 4.09 -9.07
N PHE A 48 -10.98 3.98 -8.93
CA PHE A 48 -10.23 4.64 -7.87
C PHE A 48 -10.30 6.17 -8.00
N ALA A 49 -10.07 6.72 -9.19
CA ALA A 49 -10.16 8.16 -9.45
C ALA A 49 -11.56 8.72 -9.15
N LYS A 50 -12.63 8.00 -9.53
CA LYS A 50 -14.01 8.35 -9.15
C LYS A 50 -14.20 8.38 -7.64
N ALA A 51 -13.62 7.42 -6.92
CA ALA A 51 -13.69 7.37 -5.46
C ALA A 51 -12.93 8.55 -4.81
N VAL A 52 -11.77 8.93 -5.35
CA VAL A 52 -11.06 10.14 -4.94
C VAL A 52 -11.94 11.38 -5.18
N GLY A 53 -12.49 11.55 -6.38
CA GLY A 53 -13.39 12.68 -6.66
C GLY A 53 -14.57 12.75 -5.69
N ASN A 54 -15.19 11.62 -5.37
CA ASN A 54 -16.29 11.57 -4.39
C ASN A 54 -15.85 11.94 -2.96
N GLN A 55 -14.62 11.61 -2.56
CA GLN A 55 -14.12 11.85 -1.20
C GLN A 55 -13.65 13.30 -1.00
N TRP A 56 -13.04 13.91 -2.02
CA TRP A 56 -12.44 15.25 -1.92
C TRP A 56 -13.29 16.37 -2.54
N LEU A 57 -13.99 16.12 -3.64
CA LEU A 57 -14.68 17.17 -4.42
C LEU A 57 -16.17 17.34 -4.06
N LYS A 58 -16.73 16.48 -3.20
CA LYS A 58 -18.14 16.56 -2.78
C LYS A 58 -18.35 17.25 -1.43
N ASN A 59 -17.34 17.99 -0.95
CA ASN A 59 -17.44 18.83 0.23
C ASN A 59 -17.72 20.28 -0.19
#